data_AF-A0A7V9N6M7-F1
#
_entry.id   AF-A0A7V9N6M7-F1
#
_cell.length_a   1.000
_cell.length_b   1.000
_cell.length_c   1.000
_cell.angle_alpha   90.00
_cell.angle_beta   90.00
_cell.angle_gamma   90.00
#
_symmetry.space_group_name_H-M   'P 1'
#
loop_
_entity.id
_entity.type
_entity.pdbx_description
1 polymer ?
#
loop_
_entity_poly.entity_id
_entity_poly.type
_entity_poly.pdbx_seq_one_letter_code
_entity_poly.pdbx_strand_id
1 'polypeptide(L)'
;MFVVTSNDQTHQSEPDEETGTGQKGETGSRQPSRAGLRAMPAEHAVLGLIAAVGGDAHGYELARHFDPDRPLGQVLRLEQSMLYQHLRKLEGRGWLAMSLQAQGSRPPRQISQITADGRAELRRWLEEPVARTREIRLEFLVKLFFAIQLDPDRARRLVAEQQAVCEQLATSLTTQIAALVNQDQDQTDRDDAPPVGQDFPRLVLELRLAQTQAAAIWLDGVAAWCAGPRDRGSP
;
A
#
# COMPACT_ATOMS: atom_id res chain seq x y z
N MET A 1 68.66 -30.70 6.32
CA MET A 1 69.84 -30.09 5.66
C MET A 1 69.33 -28.90 4.86
N PHE A 2 69.73 -27.64 5.11
CA PHE A 2 71.10 -27.06 5.21
C PHE A 2 71.80 -27.01 3.84
N VAL A 3 72.34 -25.88 3.33
CA VAL A 3 72.52 -24.51 3.88
C VAL A 3 72.26 -23.42 2.82
N VAL A 4 71.96 -22.21 3.31
CA VAL A 4 71.93 -20.87 2.67
C VAL A 4 73.26 -20.46 1.98
N THR A 5 73.16 -19.67 0.91
CA THR A 5 73.97 -18.45 0.63
C THR A 5 73.10 -17.48 -0.19
N SER A 6 72.64 -16.35 0.35
CA SER A 6 73.35 -15.10 0.65
C SER A 6 73.42 -14.15 -0.56
N ASN A 7 72.62 -13.08 -0.51
CA ASN A 7 72.81 -11.86 -1.28
C ASN A 7 72.50 -10.66 -0.37
N ASP A 8 73.52 -9.87 -0.05
CA ASP A 8 73.41 -8.61 0.70
C ASP A 8 74.56 -7.69 0.29
N GLN A 9 74.21 -6.50 -0.20
CA GLN A 9 74.96 -5.28 0.11
C GLN A 9 74.03 -4.07 -0.01
N THR A 10 74.33 -3.04 0.78
CA THR A 10 73.32 -2.13 1.32
C THR A 10 73.76 -0.67 1.24
N HIS A 11 72.82 0.22 0.88
CA HIS A 11 72.84 1.68 1.10
C HIS A 11 71.38 2.18 0.86
N GLN A 12 70.67 2.95 1.70
CA GLN A 12 70.99 4.14 2.52
C GLN A 12 71.50 5.34 1.69
N SER A 13 70.85 6.51 1.63
CA SER A 13 69.68 7.06 2.37
C SER A 13 69.21 8.38 1.67
N GLU A 14 68.17 9.16 2.04
CA GLU A 14 67.20 9.17 3.17
C GLU A 14 65.75 9.53 2.62
N PRO A 15 64.85 10.43 3.13
CA PRO A 15 63.47 10.62 2.62
C PRO A 15 63.19 11.98 1.92
N ASP A 16 61.93 12.22 1.54
CA ASP A 16 61.24 13.53 1.57
C ASP A 16 59.78 13.34 2.06
N GLU A 17 59.21 14.33 2.75
CA GLU A 17 57.81 14.30 3.23
C GLU A 17 56.88 15.09 2.30
N GLU A 18 55.66 14.58 2.02
CA GLU A 18 54.51 15.49 1.84
C GLU A 18 53.16 14.84 2.21
N THR A 19 52.28 15.62 2.86
CA THR A 19 51.04 15.13 3.48
C THR A 19 49.82 15.23 2.55
N GLY A 20 49.24 14.10 2.16
CA GLY A 20 47.99 14.04 1.38
C GLY A 20 46.77 13.61 2.21
N THR A 21 45.86 14.55 2.52
CA THR A 21 44.70 14.30 3.40
C THR A 21 43.44 13.91 2.63
N GLY A 22 42.74 12.89 3.11
CA GLY A 22 41.39 12.51 2.64
C GLY A 22 41.38 11.34 1.64
N GLN A 23 40.27 10.62 1.46
CA GLN A 23 38.95 10.79 2.07
C GLN A 23 38.30 9.42 2.30
N LYS A 24 37.68 9.20 3.46
CA LYS A 24 36.84 8.00 3.67
C LYS A 24 35.64 8.09 2.73
N GLY A 25 35.56 7.20 1.75
CA GLY A 25 34.34 6.99 0.98
C GLY A 25 33.26 6.44 1.90
N GLU A 26 32.33 7.30 2.32
CA GLU A 26 31.27 6.93 3.25
C GLU A 26 30.38 5.84 2.64
N THR A 27 30.06 4.82 3.43
CA THR A 27 29.05 3.81 3.06
C THR A 27 27.68 4.48 3.06
N GLY A 28 27.33 5.08 1.92
CA GLY A 28 26.04 5.72 1.70
C GLY A 28 24.91 4.72 1.85
N SER A 29 24.32 4.67 3.04
CA SER A 29 23.12 3.89 3.36
C SER A 29 21.95 4.37 2.50
N ARG A 30 21.85 3.79 1.30
CA ARG A 30 20.92 4.18 0.24
C ARG A 30 19.49 3.81 0.65
N GLN A 31 18.89 4.66 1.49
CA GLN A 31 17.51 4.51 1.94
C GLN A 31 16.61 4.28 0.71
N PRO A 32 15.81 3.19 0.69
CA PRO A 32 14.91 2.92 -0.43
C PRO A 32 13.93 4.08 -0.57
N SER A 33 13.76 4.58 -1.80
CA SER A 33 12.91 5.73 -2.06
C SER A 33 11.47 5.44 -1.62
N ARG A 34 10.82 6.41 -0.96
CA ARG A 34 9.48 6.24 -0.34
C ARG A 34 8.39 5.82 -1.35
N ALA A 35 8.65 5.96 -2.66
CA ALA A 35 7.80 5.45 -3.73
C ALA A 35 7.84 3.91 -3.88
N GLY A 36 9.00 3.28 -3.67
CA GLY A 36 9.20 1.83 -3.84
C GLY A 36 8.66 0.97 -2.68
N LEU A 37 8.23 1.60 -1.58
CA LEU A 37 7.72 0.92 -0.38
C LEU A 37 6.19 0.82 -0.31
N ARG A 38 5.44 1.50 -1.20
CA ARG A 38 3.98 1.43 -1.21
C ARG A 38 3.51 0.01 -1.53
N ALA A 39 2.92 -0.67 -0.56
CA ALA A 39 2.18 -1.91 -0.84
C ALA A 39 0.91 -1.62 -1.63
N MET A 40 0.54 -2.60 -2.45
CA MET A 40 -0.76 -2.61 -3.14
C MET A 40 -1.84 -3.11 -2.17
N PRO A 41 -3.13 -2.76 -2.37
CA PRO A 41 -4.22 -3.20 -1.48
C PRO A 41 -4.29 -4.73 -1.27
N ALA A 42 -3.82 -5.53 -2.23
CA ALA A 42 -3.68 -6.97 -2.11
C ALA A 42 -2.59 -7.42 -1.10
N GLU A 43 -1.50 -6.70 -0.99
CA GLU A 43 -0.41 -6.98 -0.06
C GLU A 43 -0.85 -6.64 1.37
N HIS A 44 -1.56 -5.52 1.54
CA HIS A 44 -2.24 -5.19 2.80
C HIS A 44 -3.36 -6.17 3.14
N ALA A 45 -4.11 -6.69 2.17
CA ALA A 45 -5.15 -7.70 2.43
C ALA A 45 -4.56 -9.01 2.98
N VAL A 46 -3.41 -9.45 2.46
CA VAL A 46 -2.70 -10.64 2.96
C VAL A 46 -2.17 -10.40 4.38
N LEU A 47 -1.59 -9.24 4.67
CA LEU A 47 -1.21 -8.87 6.05
C LEU A 47 -2.43 -8.83 6.99
N GLY A 48 -3.54 -8.25 6.54
CA GLY A 48 -4.78 -8.14 7.30
C GLY A 48 -5.37 -9.50 7.69
N LEU A 49 -5.42 -10.45 6.75
CA LEU A 49 -5.85 -11.83 7.04
C LEU A 49 -4.94 -12.50 8.07
N ILE A 50 -3.62 -12.43 7.87
CA ILE A 50 -2.65 -13.07 8.78
C ILE A 50 -2.78 -12.48 10.19
N ALA A 51 -2.95 -11.16 10.32
CA ALA A 51 -3.21 -10.52 11.61
C ALA A 51 -4.55 -10.96 12.23
N ALA A 52 -5.62 -11.06 11.44
CA ALA A 52 -6.96 -11.42 11.92
C ALA A 52 -7.06 -12.87 12.42
N VAL A 53 -6.32 -13.82 11.83
CA VAL A 53 -6.29 -15.23 12.29
C VAL A 53 -5.31 -15.49 13.45
N GLY A 54 -4.80 -14.43 14.10
CA GLY A 54 -3.94 -14.49 15.29
C GLY A 54 -2.48 -14.10 15.05
N GLY A 55 -2.03 -14.10 13.80
CA GLY A 55 -0.69 -13.68 13.40
C GLY A 55 0.10 -14.68 12.57
N ASP A 56 -0.32 -15.95 12.55
CA ASP A 56 0.34 -17.07 11.89
C ASP A 56 -0.66 -17.78 10.99
N ALA A 57 -0.30 -18.06 9.73
CA ALA A 57 -1.23 -18.69 8.79
C ALA A 57 -0.55 -19.58 7.72
N HIS A 58 -1.28 -20.58 7.24
CA HIS A 58 -0.89 -21.39 6.08
C HIS A 58 -1.33 -20.74 4.75
N GLY A 59 -0.45 -20.69 3.76
CA GLY A 59 -0.74 -20.05 2.46
C GLY A 59 -1.97 -20.62 1.73
N TYR A 60 -2.21 -21.92 1.80
CA TYR A 60 -3.41 -22.55 1.23
C TYR A 60 -4.70 -22.08 1.91
N GLU A 61 -4.67 -21.89 3.22
CA GLU A 61 -5.85 -21.49 4.01
C GLU A 61 -6.13 -19.98 3.85
N LEU A 62 -5.08 -19.16 3.71
CA LEU A 62 -5.19 -17.75 3.30
C LEU A 62 -5.84 -17.59 1.92
N ALA A 63 -5.46 -18.43 0.93
CA ALA A 63 -6.03 -18.36 -0.42
C ALA A 63 -7.57 -18.46 -0.40
N ARG A 64 -8.11 -19.35 0.44
CA ARG A 64 -9.55 -19.61 0.61
C ARG A 64 -10.37 -18.47 1.22
N HIS A 65 -9.75 -17.33 1.51
CA HIS A 65 -10.44 -16.10 1.93
C HIS A 65 -10.71 -15.16 0.75
N PHE A 66 -10.03 -15.36 -0.38
CA PHE A 66 -10.21 -14.61 -1.63
C PHE A 66 -11.12 -15.34 -2.65
N ASP A 67 -11.59 -16.55 -2.32
CA ASP A 67 -12.61 -17.29 -3.09
C ASP A 67 -13.89 -16.44 -3.23
N PRO A 68 -14.59 -16.48 -4.38
CA PRO A 68 -15.65 -15.51 -4.73
C PRO A 68 -16.92 -15.60 -3.89
N ASP A 69 -17.11 -16.68 -3.11
CA ASP A 69 -18.18 -16.85 -2.13
C ASP A 69 -17.89 -16.15 -0.79
N ARG A 70 -16.63 -15.74 -0.55
CA ARG A 70 -16.19 -15.12 0.71
C ARG A 70 -16.37 -13.61 0.72
N PRO A 71 -16.61 -12.98 1.89
CA PRO A 71 -16.76 -11.53 2.00
C PRO A 71 -15.59 -10.72 1.42
N LEU A 72 -14.35 -11.17 1.59
CA LEU A 72 -13.17 -10.50 1.00
C LEU A 72 -13.06 -10.77 -0.52
N GLY A 73 -13.41 -11.97 -0.99
CA GLY A 73 -13.47 -12.34 -2.41
C GLY A 73 -14.56 -11.62 -3.24
N GLN A 74 -15.52 -10.97 -2.58
CA GLN A 74 -16.45 -10.02 -3.21
C GLN A 74 -15.78 -8.67 -3.56
N VAL A 75 -14.67 -8.33 -2.88
CA VAL A 75 -13.94 -7.06 -3.04
C VAL A 75 -12.64 -7.25 -3.84
N LEU A 76 -11.86 -8.26 -3.47
CA LEU A 76 -10.56 -8.58 -4.04
C LEU A 76 -10.45 -10.09 -4.20
N ARG A 77 -10.16 -10.55 -5.43
CA ARG A 77 -9.84 -11.95 -5.72
C ARG A 77 -8.35 -12.08 -5.96
N LEU A 78 -7.74 -13.14 -5.40
CA LEU A 78 -6.35 -13.50 -5.60
C LEU A 78 -6.27 -15.00 -5.89
N GLU A 79 -5.80 -15.32 -7.09
CA GLU A 79 -5.39 -16.69 -7.42
C GLU A 79 -4.31 -17.17 -6.45
N GLN A 80 -4.32 -18.47 -6.12
CA GLN A 80 -3.39 -19.04 -5.14
C GLN A 80 -1.91 -18.81 -5.53
N SER A 81 -1.58 -18.80 -6.82
CA SER A 81 -0.26 -18.45 -7.35
C SER A 81 0.13 -17.00 -7.05
N MET A 82 -0.81 -16.06 -7.20
CA MET A 82 -0.62 -14.63 -6.90
C MET A 82 -0.47 -14.39 -5.40
N LEU A 83 -1.22 -15.12 -4.57
CA LEU A 83 -1.06 -15.08 -3.12
C LEU A 83 0.39 -15.43 -2.71
N TYR A 84 0.96 -16.52 -3.22
CA TYR A 84 2.34 -16.89 -2.91
C TYR A 84 3.37 -15.85 -3.40
N GLN A 85 3.11 -15.16 -4.52
CA GLN A 85 3.93 -14.02 -4.93
C GLN A 85 3.84 -12.84 -3.93
N HIS A 86 2.63 -12.52 -3.43
CA HIS A 86 2.46 -11.46 -2.44
C HIS A 86 3.12 -11.83 -1.09
N LEU A 87 2.98 -13.08 -0.63
CA LEU A 87 3.67 -13.58 0.57
C LEU A 87 5.20 -13.39 0.47
N ARG A 88 5.82 -13.75 -0.67
CA ARG A 88 7.26 -13.53 -0.90
C ARG A 88 7.65 -12.04 -0.97
N LYS A 89 6.79 -11.17 -1.50
CA LYS A 89 7.02 -9.71 -1.49
C LYS A 89 6.93 -9.11 -0.08
N LEU A 90 6.05 -9.63 0.76
CA LEU A 90 5.89 -9.20 2.15
C LEU A 90 7.04 -9.71 3.05
N GLU A 91 7.49 -10.94 2.82
CA GLU A 91 8.72 -11.51 3.40
C GLU A 91 9.94 -10.66 3.03
N GLY A 92 10.10 -10.34 1.73
CA GLY A 92 11.18 -9.47 1.24
C GLY A 92 11.14 -8.01 1.72
N ARG A 93 10.09 -7.59 2.44
CA ARG A 93 10.00 -6.29 3.14
C ARG A 93 10.18 -6.40 4.66
N GLY A 94 10.40 -7.60 5.20
CA GLY A 94 10.45 -7.85 6.64
C GLY A 94 9.09 -7.78 7.34
N TRP A 95 7.98 -7.67 6.60
CA TRP A 95 6.62 -7.59 7.15
C TRP A 95 6.02 -8.97 7.48
N LEU A 96 6.54 -10.02 6.84
CA LEU A 96 6.31 -11.41 7.23
C LEU A 96 7.65 -12.12 7.48
N ALA A 97 7.64 -13.12 8.36
CA ALA A 97 8.62 -14.19 8.37
C ALA A 97 7.95 -15.46 7.86
N MET A 98 8.60 -16.23 6.98
CA MET A 98 8.09 -17.53 6.55
C MET A 98 8.97 -18.66 7.06
N SER A 99 8.37 -19.76 7.49
CA SER A 99 9.07 -20.94 8.02
C SER A 99 8.47 -22.23 7.48
N LEU A 100 9.27 -23.30 7.47
CA LEU A 100 8.79 -24.66 7.13
C LEU A 100 8.57 -25.45 8.41
N GLN A 101 7.31 -25.75 8.72
CA GLN A 101 6.93 -26.62 9.83
C GLN A 101 6.83 -28.07 9.33
N ALA A 102 7.64 -28.97 9.90
CA ALA A 102 7.55 -30.39 9.63
C ALA A 102 6.23 -30.97 10.15
N GLN A 103 5.59 -31.87 9.38
CA GLN A 103 4.30 -32.49 9.74
C GLN A 103 4.38 -34.03 9.80
N GLY A 104 5.39 -34.54 10.51
CA GLY A 104 5.62 -35.98 10.68
C GLY A 104 5.89 -36.67 9.34
N SER A 105 5.00 -37.56 8.93
CA SER A 105 5.07 -38.27 7.64
C SER A 105 4.49 -37.48 6.45
N ARG A 106 3.94 -36.28 6.67
CA ARG A 106 3.42 -35.40 5.61
C ARG A 106 4.48 -34.38 5.16
N PRO A 107 4.43 -33.90 3.90
CA PRO A 107 5.29 -32.81 3.45
C PRO A 107 5.24 -31.59 4.40
N PRO A 108 6.38 -30.91 4.64
CA PRO A 108 6.41 -29.76 5.53
C PRO A 108 5.52 -28.63 4.98
N ARG A 109 4.76 -27.98 5.86
CA ARG A 109 3.93 -26.83 5.49
C ARG A 109 4.70 -25.53 5.66
N GLN A 110 4.52 -24.61 4.73
CA GLN A 110 4.97 -23.24 4.91
C GLN A 110 3.97 -22.48 5.81
N ILE A 111 4.48 -21.90 6.89
CA ILE A 111 3.77 -20.95 7.75
C ILE A 111 4.25 -19.54 7.39
N SER A 112 3.34 -18.57 7.43
CA SER A 112 3.62 -17.14 7.29
C SER A 112 3.22 -16.45 8.59
N GLN A 113 4.16 -15.81 9.26
CA GLN A 113 3.97 -15.11 10.54
C GLN A 113 4.17 -13.60 10.34
N ILE A 114 3.25 -12.78 10.86
CA ILE A 114 3.34 -11.31 10.75
C ILE A 114 4.23 -10.69 11.84
N THR A 115 5.24 -9.95 11.39
CA THR A 115 6.27 -9.33 12.23
C THR A 115 5.75 -8.08 12.94
N ALA A 116 6.55 -7.52 13.86
CA ALA A 116 6.24 -6.22 14.46
C ALA A 116 6.08 -5.12 13.40
N ASP A 117 6.96 -5.09 12.39
CA ASP A 117 6.93 -4.12 11.29
C ASP A 117 5.72 -4.32 10.39
N GLY A 118 5.34 -5.57 10.10
CA GLY A 118 4.11 -5.88 9.35
C GLY A 118 2.84 -5.44 10.08
N ARG A 119 2.80 -5.58 11.42
CA ARG A 119 1.70 -5.06 12.25
C ARG A 119 1.70 -3.53 12.32
N ALA A 120 2.87 -2.89 12.28
CA ALA A 120 3.00 -1.43 12.25
C ALA A 120 2.54 -0.84 10.90
N GLU A 121 2.95 -1.43 9.77
CA GLU A 121 2.49 -1.06 8.43
C GLU A 121 0.98 -1.27 8.25
N LEU A 122 0.45 -2.42 8.70
CA LEU A 122 -0.99 -2.68 8.65
C LEU A 122 -1.79 -1.62 9.41
N ARG A 123 -1.32 -1.22 10.61
CA ARG A 123 -1.95 -0.14 11.38
C ARG A 123 -1.89 1.19 10.62
N ARG A 124 -0.70 1.62 10.17
CA ARG A 124 -0.50 2.86 9.40
C ARG A 124 -1.42 2.92 8.17
N TRP A 125 -1.52 1.81 7.43
CA TRP A 125 -2.36 1.73 6.25
C TRP A 125 -3.86 1.80 6.57
N LEU A 126 -4.31 1.16 7.67
CA LEU A 126 -5.69 1.30 8.18
C LEU A 126 -5.97 2.70 8.76
N GLU A 127 -4.94 3.45 9.16
CA GLU A 127 -5.00 4.82 9.70
C GLU A 127 -5.07 5.92 8.61
N GLU A 128 -4.77 5.59 7.35
CA GLU A 128 -4.83 6.54 6.22
C GLU A 128 -6.12 6.39 5.40
N PRO A 129 -6.91 7.47 5.15
CA PRO A 129 -8.04 7.42 4.21
C PRO A 129 -7.57 7.28 2.75
N VAL A 130 -8.46 6.83 1.86
CA VAL A 130 -8.13 6.60 0.44
C VAL A 130 -8.25 7.89 -0.36
N ALA A 131 -7.10 8.38 -0.84
CA ALA A 131 -6.96 9.71 -1.44
C ALA A 131 -7.49 9.86 -2.89
N ARG A 132 -8.04 8.80 -3.51
CA ARG A 132 -8.55 8.83 -4.89
C ARG A 132 -9.85 8.04 -5.03
N THR A 133 -10.91 8.67 -5.51
CA THR A 133 -12.26 8.09 -5.64
C THR A 133 -12.29 6.73 -6.35
N ARG A 134 -11.52 6.57 -7.44
CA ARG A 134 -11.43 5.32 -8.20
C ARG A 134 -10.87 4.13 -7.40
N GLU A 135 -10.13 4.41 -6.33
CA GLU A 135 -9.48 3.42 -5.46
C GLU A 135 -10.34 3.04 -4.24
N ILE A 136 -11.42 3.80 -3.95
CA ILE A 136 -12.40 3.47 -2.89
C ILE A 136 -13.02 2.07 -3.12
N ARG A 137 -13.35 1.73 -4.38
CA ARG A 137 -13.94 0.42 -4.75
C ARG A 137 -13.06 -0.80 -4.42
N LEU A 138 -11.78 -0.60 -4.11
CA LEU A 138 -10.86 -1.69 -3.77
C LEU A 138 -10.17 -1.42 -2.42
N GLU A 139 -9.40 -0.35 -2.31
CA GLU A 139 -8.61 -0.06 -1.12
C GLU A 139 -9.50 0.23 0.09
N PHE A 140 -10.52 1.08 -0.04
CA PHE A 140 -11.36 1.44 1.11
C PHE A 140 -12.20 0.25 1.59
N LEU A 141 -12.77 -0.55 0.67
CA LEU A 141 -13.52 -1.75 1.06
C LEU A 141 -12.64 -2.80 1.77
N VAL A 142 -11.38 -2.98 1.35
CA VAL A 142 -10.43 -3.86 2.07
C VAL A 142 -10.06 -3.25 3.44
N LYS A 143 -9.81 -1.94 3.55
CA LYS A 143 -9.56 -1.28 4.85
C LYS A 143 -10.75 -1.44 5.80
N LEU A 144 -11.96 -1.19 5.31
CA LEU A 144 -13.20 -1.30 6.07
C LEU A 144 -13.43 -2.74 6.56
N PHE A 145 -13.22 -3.75 5.71
CA PHE A 145 -13.33 -5.16 6.06
C PHE A 145 -12.44 -5.53 7.27
N PHE A 146 -11.16 -5.12 7.26
CA PHE A 146 -10.27 -5.40 8.40
C PHE A 146 -10.54 -4.51 9.60
N ALA A 147 -10.89 -3.23 9.42
CA ALA A 147 -11.24 -2.35 10.52
C ALA A 147 -12.45 -2.90 11.30
N ILE A 148 -13.50 -3.37 10.62
CA ILE A 148 -14.69 -3.97 11.26
C ILE A 148 -14.35 -5.14 12.18
N GLN A 149 -13.36 -5.97 11.80
CA GLN A 149 -12.93 -7.16 12.53
C GLN A 149 -11.89 -6.86 13.64
N LEU A 150 -10.97 -5.93 13.40
CA LEU A 150 -9.82 -5.66 14.29
C LEU A 150 -10.08 -4.56 15.32
N ASP A 151 -10.76 -3.47 14.94
CA ASP A 151 -11.11 -2.35 15.82
C ASP A 151 -12.42 -1.66 15.35
N PRO A 152 -13.58 -1.99 15.96
CA PRO A 152 -14.88 -1.36 15.69
C PRO A 152 -14.89 0.18 15.80
N ASP A 153 -14.01 0.78 16.61
CA ASP A 153 -13.86 2.23 16.73
C ASP A 153 -12.99 2.80 15.61
N ARG A 154 -11.94 2.09 15.17
CA ARG A 154 -11.21 2.45 13.93
C ARG A 154 -12.12 2.37 12.71
N ALA A 155 -13.03 1.40 12.64
CA ALA A 155 -14.00 1.32 11.55
C ALA A 155 -14.87 2.58 11.46
N ARG A 156 -15.40 3.07 12.59
CA ARG A 156 -16.16 4.33 12.64
C ARG A 156 -15.30 5.54 12.26
N ARG A 157 -14.07 5.64 12.76
CA ARG A 157 -13.13 6.73 12.40
C ARG A 157 -12.81 6.74 10.91
N LEU A 158 -12.46 5.58 10.34
CA LEU A 158 -12.12 5.40 8.93
C LEU A 158 -13.25 5.84 7.98
N VAL A 159 -14.52 5.55 8.33
CA VAL A 159 -15.67 6.01 7.52
C VAL A 159 -15.81 7.54 7.55
N ALA A 160 -15.74 8.15 8.74
CA ALA A 160 -15.83 9.61 8.89
C ALA A 160 -14.67 10.36 8.21
N GLU A 161 -13.44 9.84 8.34
CA GLU A 161 -12.26 10.35 7.64
C GLU A 161 -12.42 10.25 6.11
N GLN A 162 -13.04 9.18 5.61
CA GLN A 162 -13.29 9.00 4.18
C GLN A 162 -14.42 9.91 3.66
N GLN A 163 -15.47 10.15 4.45
CA GLN A 163 -16.54 11.13 4.13
C GLN A 163 -15.92 12.52 3.91
N ALA A 164 -15.14 13.02 4.87
CA ALA A 164 -14.47 14.32 4.77
C ALA A 164 -13.52 14.42 3.56
N VAL A 165 -12.80 13.34 3.21
CA VAL A 165 -11.96 13.30 2.00
C VAL A 165 -12.82 13.35 0.71
N CYS A 166 -13.96 12.65 0.67
CA CYS A 166 -14.89 12.70 -0.47
C CYS A 166 -15.50 14.10 -0.64
N GLU A 167 -15.89 14.78 0.45
CA GLU A 167 -16.40 16.16 0.43
C GLU A 167 -15.37 17.17 -0.10
N GLN A 168 -14.12 17.09 0.40
CA GLN A 168 -13.01 17.94 -0.06
C GLN A 168 -12.70 17.71 -1.54
N LEU A 169 -12.70 16.46 -1.99
CA LEU A 169 -12.51 16.11 -3.41
C LEU A 169 -13.68 16.63 -4.28
N ALA A 170 -14.93 16.49 -3.84
CA ALA A 170 -16.10 16.99 -4.57
C ALA A 170 -16.08 18.53 -4.70
N THR A 171 -15.74 19.23 -3.61
CA THR A 171 -15.55 20.70 -3.62
C THR A 171 -14.46 21.09 -4.61
N SER A 172 -13.28 20.46 -4.53
CA SER A 172 -12.15 20.74 -5.42
C SER A 172 -12.47 20.49 -6.90
N LEU A 173 -13.20 19.41 -7.21
CA LEU A 173 -13.63 19.09 -8.57
C LEU A 173 -14.65 20.11 -9.10
N THR A 174 -15.59 20.55 -8.26
CA THR A 174 -16.56 21.59 -8.60
C THR A 174 -15.87 22.92 -8.93
N THR A 175 -14.87 23.32 -8.14
CA THR A 175 -14.04 24.51 -8.43
C THR A 175 -13.28 24.39 -9.75
N GLN A 176 -12.73 23.22 -10.07
CA GLN A 176 -12.03 22.97 -11.35
C GLN A 176 -12.99 23.04 -12.55
N ILE A 177 -14.22 22.51 -12.43
CA ILE A 177 -15.23 22.58 -13.49
C ILE A 177 -15.64 24.05 -13.74
N ALA A 178 -15.93 24.80 -12.67
CA ALA A 178 -16.27 26.23 -12.79
C ALA A 178 -15.14 27.06 -13.42
N ALA A 179 -13.87 26.75 -13.09
CA ALA A 179 -12.72 27.43 -13.69
C ALA A 179 -12.60 27.19 -15.21
N LEU A 180 -12.93 25.99 -15.70
CA LEU A 180 -12.96 25.70 -17.14
C LEU A 180 -14.12 26.43 -17.82
N VAL A 181 -15.34 26.36 -17.27
CA VAL A 181 -16.52 27.03 -17.85
C VAL A 181 -16.30 28.53 -18.02
N ASN A 182 -15.65 29.19 -17.07
CA ASN A 182 -15.31 30.62 -17.18
C ASN A 182 -14.25 30.87 -18.27
N GLN A 183 -13.26 29.97 -18.44
CA GLN A 183 -12.23 30.09 -19.48
C GLN A 183 -12.79 29.86 -20.89
N ASP A 184 -13.74 28.94 -21.04
CA ASP A 184 -14.44 28.71 -22.31
C ASP A 184 -15.32 29.93 -22.67
N GLN A 185 -15.93 30.61 -21.69
CA GLN A 185 -16.66 31.87 -21.89
C GLN A 185 -15.74 33.00 -22.38
N ASP A 186 -14.60 33.25 -21.72
CA ASP A 186 -13.59 34.24 -22.12
C ASP A 186 -13.01 33.98 -23.53
N GLN A 187 -13.09 32.73 -24.03
CA GLN A 187 -12.64 32.37 -25.38
C GLN A 187 -13.77 32.40 -26.43
N THR A 188 -15.03 32.21 -26.04
CA THR A 188 -16.19 32.26 -26.95
C THR A 188 -16.49 33.67 -27.46
N ASP A 189 -16.01 34.71 -26.77
CA ASP A 189 -16.00 36.10 -27.26
C ASP A 189 -15.00 36.34 -28.43
N ARG A 190 -14.34 35.28 -28.95
CA ARG A 190 -13.54 35.31 -30.18
C ARG A 190 -14.23 34.50 -31.27
N ASP A 191 -14.26 35.05 -32.47
CA ASP A 191 -15.05 34.61 -33.64
C ASP A 191 -14.55 33.29 -34.31
N ASP A 192 -13.80 32.46 -33.58
CA ASP A 192 -13.21 31.20 -34.03
C ASP A 192 -14.04 29.99 -33.55
N ALA A 193 -14.24 28.99 -34.42
CA ALA A 193 -14.93 27.76 -34.04
C ALA A 193 -14.09 26.94 -33.03
N PRO A 194 -14.68 26.46 -31.90
CA PRO A 194 -13.91 25.85 -30.82
C PRO A 194 -13.22 24.54 -31.25
N PRO A 195 -11.95 24.32 -30.87
CA PRO A 195 -11.19 23.13 -31.25
C PRO A 195 -11.81 21.81 -30.75
N VAL A 196 -11.77 20.81 -31.62
CA VAL A 196 -12.32 19.46 -31.35
C VAL A 196 -11.68 18.87 -30.09
N GLY A 197 -12.52 18.65 -29.06
CA GLY A 197 -12.11 18.07 -27.78
C GLY A 197 -11.94 19.05 -26.62
N GLN A 198 -12.19 20.35 -26.81
CA GLN A 198 -12.14 21.36 -25.74
C GLN A 198 -13.00 21.00 -24.51
N ASP A 199 -14.20 20.44 -24.71
CA ASP A 199 -15.07 19.93 -23.63
C ASP A 199 -14.54 18.69 -22.89
N PHE A 200 -13.60 17.93 -23.47
CA PHE A 200 -13.26 16.60 -22.95
C PHE A 200 -12.66 16.62 -21.52
N PRO A 201 -11.78 17.57 -21.14
CA PRO A 201 -11.37 17.75 -19.75
C PRO A 201 -12.53 18.02 -18.79
N ARG A 202 -13.54 18.82 -19.19
CA ARG A 202 -14.74 19.11 -18.40
C ARG A 202 -15.55 17.83 -18.16
N LEU A 203 -15.85 17.07 -19.21
CA LEU A 203 -16.54 15.77 -19.11
C LEU A 203 -15.80 14.77 -18.19
N VAL A 204 -14.46 14.77 -18.24
CA VAL A 204 -13.63 13.92 -17.36
C VAL A 204 -13.67 14.38 -15.90
N LEU A 205 -13.82 15.68 -15.61
CA LEU A 205 -14.01 16.18 -14.25
C LEU A 205 -15.43 15.93 -13.73
N GLU A 206 -16.46 16.13 -14.56
CA GLU A 206 -17.86 15.84 -14.23
C GLU A 206 -18.06 14.37 -13.85
N LEU A 207 -17.48 13.45 -14.62
CA LEU A 207 -17.47 12.02 -14.30
C LEU A 207 -16.81 11.72 -12.93
N ARG A 208 -15.71 12.41 -12.59
CA ARG A 208 -15.03 12.26 -11.29
C ARG A 208 -15.89 12.84 -10.15
N LEU A 209 -16.56 13.97 -10.38
CA LEU A 209 -17.43 14.61 -9.40
C LEU A 209 -18.62 13.69 -9.07
N ALA A 210 -19.32 13.21 -10.09
CA ALA A 210 -20.45 12.29 -9.93
C ALA A 210 -20.04 10.98 -9.22
N GLN A 211 -18.88 10.41 -9.56
CA GLN A 211 -18.34 9.24 -8.84
C GLN A 211 -18.01 9.54 -7.37
N THR A 212 -17.59 10.76 -7.04
CA THR A 212 -17.21 11.16 -5.68
C THR A 212 -18.43 11.47 -4.82
N GLN A 213 -19.45 12.13 -5.39
CA GLN A 213 -20.75 12.35 -4.76
C GLN A 213 -21.48 11.03 -4.49
N ALA A 214 -21.49 10.10 -5.46
CA ALA A 214 -22.07 8.77 -5.27
C ALA A 214 -21.33 7.96 -4.18
N ALA A 215 -20.01 8.13 -4.06
CA ALA A 215 -19.24 7.51 -2.98
C ALA A 215 -19.56 8.11 -1.61
N ALA A 216 -19.77 9.44 -1.51
CA ALA A 216 -20.18 10.10 -0.26
C ALA A 216 -21.56 9.61 0.22
N ILE A 217 -22.57 9.63 -0.66
CA ILE A 217 -23.94 9.16 -0.35
C ILE A 217 -23.94 7.69 0.11
N TRP A 218 -23.08 6.85 -0.47
CA TRP A 218 -22.91 5.47 -0.02
C TRP A 218 -22.22 5.36 1.35
N LEU A 219 -21.20 6.20 1.62
CA LEU A 219 -20.52 6.25 2.92
C LEU A 219 -21.46 6.67 4.06
N ASP A 220 -22.44 7.54 3.80
CA ASP A 220 -23.45 7.93 4.80
C ASP A 220 -24.27 6.72 5.28
N GLY A 221 -24.65 5.83 4.33
CA GLY A 221 -25.30 4.55 4.64
C GLY A 221 -24.39 3.60 5.42
N VAL A 222 -23.09 3.56 5.10
CA VAL A 222 -22.08 2.78 5.84
C VAL A 222 -21.86 3.33 7.25
N ALA A 223 -21.88 4.66 7.43
CA ALA A 223 -21.77 5.31 8.73
C ALA A 223 -22.96 4.96 9.63
N ALA A 224 -24.18 5.05 9.09
CA ALA A 224 -25.40 4.64 9.79
C ALA A 224 -25.36 3.15 10.18
N TRP A 225 -24.94 2.26 9.27
CA TRP A 225 -24.74 0.84 9.55
C TRP A 225 -23.67 0.60 10.64
N CYS A 226 -22.56 1.32 10.61
CA CYS A 226 -21.50 1.23 11.62
C CYS A 226 -21.91 1.73 13.02
N ALA A 227 -22.92 2.59 13.10
CA ALA A 227 -23.47 3.14 14.34
C ALA A 227 -24.65 2.32 14.92
N GLY A 228 -25.28 1.46 14.11
CA GLY A 228 -26.39 0.62 14.54
C GLY A 228 -26.00 -0.46 15.58
N PRO A 229 -26.96 -0.97 16.37
CA PRO A 229 -26.72 -2.07 17.30
C PRO A 229 -26.34 -3.34 16.53
N ARG A 230 -25.10 -3.81 16.73
CA ARG A 230 -24.57 -5.02 16.10
C ARG A 230 -25.10 -6.28 16.78
N ASP A 231 -26.28 -6.73 16.38
CA ASP A 231 -26.77 -8.05 16.76
C ASP A 231 -25.86 -9.13 16.14
N ARG A 232 -25.27 -9.99 16.99
CA ARG A 232 -24.15 -10.88 16.59
C ARG A 232 -24.65 -12.28 16.28
N GLY A 233 -25.37 -12.41 15.16
CA GLY A 233 -25.65 -13.71 14.55
C GLY A 233 -24.37 -14.34 13.97
N SER A 234 -23.66 -15.12 14.78
CA SER A 234 -22.57 -15.98 14.30
C SER A 234 -23.11 -17.28 13.67
N PRO A 235 -22.66 -17.63 12.46
CA PRO A 235 -22.39 -19.00 12.04
C PRO A 235 -20.93 -19.39 12.27
#